data_AF-A0AAE4MFX7-F1
#
_entry.id   AF-A0AAE4MFX7-F1
#
_cell.length_a   1.000
_cell.length_b   1.000
_cell.length_c   1.000
_cell.angle_alpha   90.00
_cell.angle_beta   90.00
_cell.angle_gamma   90.00
#
_symmetry.space_group_name_H-M   'P 1'
#
loop_
_entity.id
_entity.type
_entity.pdbx_description
1 polymer ?
#
loop_
_entity_poly.entity_id
_entity_poly.type
_entity_poly.pdbx_seq_one_letter_code
_entity_poly.pdbx_strand_id
1 'polypeptide(L)'
;MTIFSGLLPEQPFALTVNGRNLLSILMMPNDLEEFAYGYLATEAIIPSDEIESVMIDGQTIGVLTTNPFKVLLPKRAVVSGCGGTASYLDPAKLPVLGKGITAPSSLLTADFPDDILSLGGYSAAARFLDGETFLASDLSQHTALDKVTGLVLKNGRELADAILLLSGKVTADTVRKTLNAGYSVLVSCLPPTALAVQLADSCGLTLMCLPKKVYTHSERIR
;
A
#
# COMPACT_ATOMS: atom_id res chain seq x y z
N MET A 1 35.45 -7.04 -4.43
CA MET A 1 34.14 -6.80 -3.79
C MET A 1 33.86 -5.31 -3.93
N THR A 2 32.86 -4.92 -4.71
CA THR A 2 32.51 -3.51 -4.89
C THR A 2 31.91 -2.96 -3.60
N ILE A 3 32.16 -1.69 -3.28
CA ILE A 3 31.62 -1.02 -2.08
C ILE A 3 30.07 -0.98 -2.03
N PHE A 4 29.41 -1.34 -3.13
CA PHE A 4 27.95 -1.35 -3.28
C PHE A 4 27.32 -2.74 -3.12
N SER A 5 28.12 -3.78 -2.85
CA SER A 5 27.59 -5.14 -2.66
C SER A 5 26.69 -5.21 -1.42
N GLY A 6 25.47 -5.73 -1.57
CA GLY A 6 24.51 -5.89 -0.46
C GLY A 6 23.77 -4.62 -0.07
N LEU A 7 23.74 -3.60 -0.95
CA LEU A 7 22.93 -2.39 -0.75
C LEU A 7 21.68 -2.43 -1.63
N LEU A 8 20.56 -1.92 -1.11
CA LEU A 8 19.34 -1.75 -1.89
C LEU A 8 19.46 -0.54 -2.84
N PRO A 9 19.07 -0.66 -4.12
CA PRO A 9 19.11 0.45 -5.06
C PRO A 9 18.03 1.49 -4.75
N GLU A 10 18.38 2.78 -4.86
CA GLU A 10 17.45 3.91 -4.70
C GLU A 10 17.57 4.83 -5.92
N GLN A 11 16.45 5.11 -6.58
CA GLN A 11 16.39 6.01 -7.74
C GLN A 11 15.18 6.93 -7.67
N PRO A 12 15.29 8.18 -8.18
CA PRO A 12 14.16 9.09 -8.26
C PRO A 12 13.24 8.72 -9.43
N PHE A 13 11.94 8.78 -9.21
CA PHE A 13 10.93 8.63 -10.24
C PHE A 13 9.88 9.74 -10.13
N ALA A 14 9.40 10.22 -11.27
CA ALA A 14 8.27 11.14 -11.37
C ALA A 14 7.03 10.38 -11.83
N LEU A 15 5.95 10.42 -11.04
CA LEU A 15 4.65 9.91 -11.45
C LEU A 15 3.83 11.05 -12.07
N THR A 16 3.37 10.84 -13.30
CA THR A 16 2.53 11.79 -14.02
C THR A 16 1.19 11.15 -14.37
N VAL A 17 0.15 11.97 -14.40
CA VAL A 17 -1.21 11.57 -14.79
C VAL A 17 -1.71 12.54 -15.84
N ASN A 18 -2.04 12.05 -17.03
CA ASN A 18 -2.46 12.86 -18.18
C ASN A 18 -1.50 14.04 -18.47
N GLY A 19 -0.19 13.75 -18.40
CA GLY A 19 0.88 14.73 -18.64
C GLY A 19 1.14 15.72 -17.51
N ARG A 20 0.45 15.61 -16.36
CA ARG A 20 0.66 16.47 -15.19
C ARG A 20 1.46 15.72 -14.13
N ASN A 21 2.52 16.34 -13.62
CA ASN A 21 3.29 15.76 -12.50
C ASN A 21 2.41 15.70 -11.24
N LEU A 22 2.28 14.49 -10.70
CA LEU A 22 1.53 14.19 -9.49
C LEU A 22 2.45 14.14 -8.27
N LEU A 23 3.57 13.43 -8.36
CA LEU A 23 4.62 13.42 -7.34
C LEU A 23 5.99 13.02 -7.90
N SER A 24 7.01 13.27 -7.09
CA SER A 24 8.35 12.69 -7.25
C SER A 24 8.73 11.89 -6.00
N ILE A 25 9.24 10.68 -6.21
CA ILE A 25 9.51 9.69 -5.15
C ILE A 25 10.87 9.03 -5.36
N LEU A 26 11.55 8.68 -4.28
CA LEU A 26 12.71 7.79 -4.30
C LEU A 26 12.24 6.37 -3.98
N MET A 27 12.58 5.40 -4.82
CA MET A 27 12.21 4.00 -4.63
C MET A 27 13.16 3.05 -5.35
N MET A 28 12.99 1.75 -5.14
CA MET A 28 13.71 0.75 -5.91
C MET A 28 13.19 0.71 -7.37
N PRO A 29 14.07 0.50 -8.38
CA PRO A 29 13.72 0.55 -9.80
C PRO A 29 13.06 -0.75 -10.30
N ASN A 30 12.11 -1.29 -9.54
CA ASN A 30 11.30 -2.46 -9.85
C ASN A 30 9.81 -2.14 -9.65
N ASP A 31 8.93 -2.96 -10.23
CA ASP A 31 7.48 -2.90 -10.05
C ASP A 31 6.91 -1.48 -10.25
N LEU A 32 7.42 -0.75 -11.25
CA LEU A 32 7.13 0.67 -11.47
C LEU A 32 5.69 0.89 -11.94
N GLU A 33 5.17 -0.03 -12.74
CA GLU A 33 3.81 0.03 -13.22
C GLU A 33 2.85 -0.29 -12.06
N GLU A 34 3.15 -1.33 -11.29
CA GLU A 34 2.43 -1.73 -10.09
C GLU A 34 2.40 -0.59 -9.07
N PHE A 35 3.52 0.09 -8.85
CA PHE A 35 3.57 1.30 -8.04
C PHE A 35 2.55 2.35 -8.52
N ALA A 36 2.42 2.56 -9.84
CA ALA A 36 1.46 3.53 -10.39
C ALA A 36 0.01 3.15 -10.06
N TYR A 37 -0.39 1.91 -10.34
CA TYR A 37 -1.74 1.41 -10.02
C TYR A 37 -2.03 1.52 -8.52
N GLY A 38 -1.09 1.05 -7.70
CA GLY A 38 -1.25 1.02 -6.27
C GLY A 38 -1.25 2.40 -5.62
N TYR A 39 -0.35 3.30 -6.00
CA TYR A 39 -0.32 4.65 -5.48
C TYR A 39 -1.62 5.40 -5.77
N LEU A 40 -2.14 5.29 -7.01
CA LEU A 40 -3.40 5.93 -7.37
C LEU A 40 -4.59 5.37 -6.57
N ALA A 41 -4.59 4.07 -6.27
CA ALA A 41 -5.61 3.43 -5.44
C ALA A 41 -5.50 3.81 -3.96
N THR A 42 -4.32 3.68 -3.34
CA THR A 42 -4.10 3.95 -1.91
C THR A 42 -4.26 5.43 -1.57
N GLU A 43 -4.01 6.33 -2.53
CA GLU A 43 -4.28 7.76 -2.39
C GLU A 43 -5.71 8.16 -2.80
N ALA A 44 -6.53 7.22 -3.28
CA ALA A 44 -7.89 7.46 -3.78
C ALA A 44 -7.95 8.57 -4.85
N ILE A 45 -6.98 8.57 -5.76
CA ILE A 45 -6.83 9.58 -6.82
C ILE A 45 -7.69 9.22 -8.03
N ILE A 46 -7.52 7.98 -8.51
CA ILE A 46 -8.18 7.43 -9.70
C ILE A 46 -8.51 5.95 -9.43
N PRO A 47 -9.75 5.50 -9.68
CA PRO A 47 -10.10 4.08 -9.69
C PRO A 47 -9.25 3.28 -10.71
N SER A 48 -8.89 2.05 -10.40
CA SER A 48 -7.99 1.25 -11.25
C SER A 48 -8.56 0.95 -12.64
N ASP A 49 -9.88 0.86 -12.77
CA ASP A 49 -10.60 0.66 -14.04
C ASP A 49 -10.63 1.92 -14.93
N GLU A 50 -10.31 3.09 -14.37
CA GLU A 50 -10.16 4.34 -15.13
C GLU A 50 -8.75 4.53 -15.70
N ILE A 51 -7.78 3.67 -15.35
CA ILE A 51 -6.44 3.68 -15.93
C ILE A 51 -6.47 3.03 -17.32
N GLU A 52 -6.14 3.80 -18.34
CA GLU A 52 -6.09 3.32 -19.73
C GLU A 52 -4.74 2.68 -20.05
N SER A 53 -3.65 3.33 -19.63
CA SER A 53 -2.30 2.79 -19.81
C SER A 53 -1.29 3.42 -18.84
N VAL A 54 -0.20 2.69 -18.62
CA VAL A 54 0.98 3.16 -17.91
C VAL A 54 2.20 2.99 -18.81
N MET A 55 3.00 4.04 -18.95
CA MET A 55 4.20 4.08 -19.77
C MET A 55 5.40 4.43 -18.90
N ILE A 56 6.51 3.70 -19.06
CA ILE A 56 7.76 3.97 -18.35
C ILE A 56 8.76 4.57 -19.35
N ASP A 57 9.19 5.81 -19.11
CA ASP A 57 10.22 6.49 -19.89
C ASP A 57 11.31 7.01 -18.96
N GLY A 58 12.39 6.23 -18.85
CA GLY A 58 13.50 6.52 -17.93
C GLY A 58 13.01 6.58 -16.48
N GLN A 59 13.10 7.76 -15.87
CA GLN A 59 12.64 8.03 -14.50
C GLN A 59 11.20 8.59 -14.46
N THR A 60 10.45 8.51 -15.56
CA THR A 60 9.06 8.96 -15.63
C THR A 60 8.10 7.79 -15.74
N ILE A 61 7.11 7.77 -14.86
CA ILE A 61 5.98 6.85 -14.86
C ILE A 61 4.77 7.67 -15.34
N GLY A 62 4.35 7.47 -16.58
CA GLY A 62 3.26 8.18 -17.21
C GLY A 62 1.97 7.39 -17.22
N VAL A 63 0.95 7.88 -16.54
CA VAL A 63 -0.39 7.27 -16.52
C VAL A 63 -1.33 8.07 -17.41
N LEU A 64 -2.03 7.38 -18.32
CA LEU A 64 -3.16 7.91 -19.05
C LEU A 64 -4.44 7.34 -18.49
N THR A 65 -5.45 8.19 -18.30
CA THR A 65 -6.77 7.79 -17.82
C THR A 65 -7.81 7.91 -18.92
N THR A 66 -8.84 7.06 -18.84
CA THR A 66 -9.99 7.10 -19.75
C THR A 66 -10.77 8.42 -19.68
N ASN A 67 -10.71 9.11 -18.54
CA ASN A 67 -11.25 10.47 -18.36
C ASN A 67 -10.14 11.46 -17.96
N PRO A 68 -9.63 12.28 -18.90
CA PRO A 68 -8.48 13.15 -18.63
C PRO A 68 -8.76 14.30 -17.66
N PHE A 69 -10.04 14.63 -17.42
CA PHE A 69 -10.44 15.75 -16.55
C PHE A 69 -10.79 15.32 -15.12
N LYS A 70 -10.99 14.02 -14.88
CA LYS A 70 -11.39 13.47 -13.58
C LYS A 70 -10.16 12.97 -12.81
N VAL A 71 -9.27 13.89 -12.45
CA VAL A 71 -8.18 13.59 -11.52
C VAL A 71 -8.53 14.22 -10.19
N LEU A 72 -8.74 13.40 -9.15
CA LEU A 72 -8.91 13.90 -7.79
C LEU A 72 -7.53 14.36 -7.29
N LEU A 73 -7.26 15.66 -7.41
CA LEU A 73 -6.02 16.22 -6.89
C LEU A 73 -5.99 16.05 -5.36
N PRO A 74 -4.89 15.52 -4.79
CA PRO A 74 -4.72 15.48 -3.34
C PRO A 74 -4.88 16.88 -2.75
N LYS A 75 -5.77 17.05 -1.75
CA LYS A 75 -5.93 18.33 -1.05
C LYS A 75 -4.66 18.61 -0.23
N ARG A 76 -3.95 19.70 -0.54
CA ARG A 76 -2.67 20.15 0.07
C ARG A 76 -2.66 20.12 1.61
N ALA A 77 -1.62 19.53 2.23
CA ALA A 77 -1.14 19.83 3.60
C ALA A 77 0.30 19.30 3.94
N VAL A 78 0.78 19.67 5.14
CA VAL A 78 2.16 19.68 5.72
C VAL A 78 2.58 18.35 6.39
N VAL A 79 3.84 17.88 6.21
CA VAL A 79 4.62 17.02 7.16
C VAL A 79 6.15 17.14 6.97
N SER A 80 6.90 16.62 7.94
CA SER A 80 8.35 16.38 7.92
C SER A 80 8.76 15.18 7.03
N GLY A 81 9.06 15.46 5.75
CA GLY A 81 9.83 14.63 4.78
C GLY A 81 9.15 13.36 4.21
N CYS A 82 9.52 12.80 3.06
CA CYS A 82 10.06 13.32 1.78
C CYS A 82 9.26 12.59 0.67
N GLY A 83 8.27 13.24 0.04
CA GLY A 83 7.68 12.80 -1.24
C GLY A 83 6.17 12.58 -1.25
N GLY A 84 5.52 12.33 -0.10
CA GLY A 84 4.07 12.23 0.00
C GLY A 84 3.42 13.56 0.35
N THR A 85 2.39 13.97 -0.39
CA THR A 85 1.54 15.11 0.03
C THR A 85 0.64 14.65 1.17
N ALA A 86 0.81 15.21 2.38
CA ALA A 86 -0.07 14.87 3.48
C ALA A 86 -1.48 15.36 3.23
N SER A 87 -2.44 14.48 3.45
CA SER A 87 -3.83 14.84 3.66
C SER A 87 -4.05 15.04 5.17
N TYR A 88 -4.80 16.08 5.55
CA TYR A 88 -5.47 16.05 6.85
C TYR A 88 -6.27 14.74 6.89
N LEU A 89 -5.88 13.84 7.80
CA LEU A 89 -6.61 12.61 8.07
C LEU A 89 -7.93 13.00 8.72
N ASP A 90 -8.95 13.15 7.90
CA ASP A 90 -10.34 13.30 8.32
C ASP A 90 -10.98 11.92 8.29
N PRO A 91 -11.15 11.25 9.45
CA PRO A 91 -11.77 9.93 9.50
C PRO A 91 -13.15 9.91 8.85
N ALA A 92 -13.88 11.04 8.87
CA ALA A 92 -15.21 11.15 8.27
C ALA A 92 -15.20 11.12 6.73
N LYS A 93 -14.03 11.29 6.10
CA LYS A 93 -13.85 11.16 4.65
C LYS A 93 -13.30 9.80 4.24
N LEU A 94 -12.92 8.95 5.19
CA LEU A 94 -12.39 7.63 4.88
C LEU A 94 -13.53 6.62 4.64
N PRO A 95 -13.29 5.61 3.78
CA PRO A 95 -14.22 4.51 3.64
C PRO A 95 -14.45 3.83 4.99
N VAL A 96 -15.72 3.64 5.35
CA VAL A 96 -16.11 2.77 6.46
C VAL A 96 -16.37 1.39 5.87
N LEU A 97 -15.55 0.42 6.25
CA LEU A 97 -15.61 -0.93 5.71
C LEU A 97 -16.77 -1.72 6.33
N GLY A 98 -17.57 -2.34 5.46
CA GLY A 98 -18.65 -3.25 5.84
C GLY A 98 -18.17 -4.67 6.10
N LYS A 99 -18.93 -5.68 5.65
CA LYS A 99 -18.46 -7.08 5.69
C LYS A 99 -17.26 -7.24 4.76
N GLY A 100 -16.22 -7.91 5.25
CA GLY A 100 -15.00 -8.26 4.51
C GLY A 100 -14.70 -9.74 4.67
N ILE A 101 -13.52 -10.18 4.26
CA ILE A 101 -13.12 -11.57 4.42
C ILE A 101 -13.04 -11.99 5.88
N THR A 102 -13.26 -13.29 6.11
CA THR A 102 -12.87 -13.94 7.36
C THR A 102 -11.56 -14.67 7.12
N ALA A 103 -10.48 -14.17 7.70
CA ALA A 103 -9.13 -14.68 7.58
C ALA A 103 -8.89 -15.85 8.55
N PRO A 104 -8.56 -17.06 8.05
CA PRO A 104 -8.11 -18.15 8.91
C PRO A 104 -6.71 -17.86 9.45
N SER A 105 -6.48 -18.17 10.72
CA SER A 105 -5.23 -17.93 11.44
C SER A 105 -4.03 -18.61 10.78
N SER A 106 -4.26 -19.68 10.02
CA SER A 106 -3.23 -20.38 9.26
C SER A 106 -2.60 -19.52 8.16
N LEU A 107 -3.30 -18.49 7.68
CA LEU A 107 -2.81 -17.55 6.67
C LEU A 107 -2.15 -16.31 7.29
N LEU A 108 -2.13 -16.18 8.61
CA LEU A 108 -1.56 -15.02 9.31
C LEU A 108 -0.11 -15.30 9.73
N THR A 109 0.79 -15.42 8.74
CA THR A 109 2.22 -15.68 8.96
C THR A 109 3.09 -14.62 8.31
N ALA A 110 4.18 -14.23 8.98
CA ALA A 110 5.15 -13.23 8.50
C ALA A 110 6.18 -13.83 7.52
N ASP A 111 5.73 -14.63 6.56
CA ASP A 111 6.63 -15.32 5.64
C ASP A 111 6.89 -14.42 4.43
N PHE A 112 7.92 -13.57 4.54
CA PHE A 112 8.47 -12.80 3.43
C PHE A 112 9.70 -13.56 2.90
N PRO A 113 9.67 -14.14 1.69
CA PRO A 113 10.73 -14.99 1.19
C PRO A 113 11.96 -14.21 0.67
N ASP A 114 11.99 -12.89 0.86
CA ASP A 114 13.05 -12.01 0.35
C ASP A 114 14.10 -11.69 1.42
N ASP A 115 15.30 -11.33 0.97
CA ASP A 115 16.38 -10.86 1.84
C ASP A 115 16.26 -9.35 2.13
N ILE A 116 15.23 -8.66 1.60
CA ILE A 116 15.11 -7.19 1.64
C ILE A 116 15.05 -6.70 3.08
N LEU A 117 14.35 -7.42 3.96
CA LEU A 117 14.27 -7.09 5.38
C LEU A 117 15.64 -7.10 6.07
N SER A 118 16.52 -8.03 5.69
CA SER A 118 17.88 -8.12 6.24
C SER A 118 18.78 -6.95 5.80
N LEU A 119 18.44 -6.33 4.67
CA LEU A 119 19.12 -5.17 4.10
C LEU A 119 18.49 -3.84 4.53
N GLY A 120 17.50 -3.86 5.44
CA GLY A 120 16.86 -2.67 5.99
C GLY A 120 15.70 -2.11 5.14
N GLY A 121 15.23 -2.86 4.15
CA GLY A 121 14.02 -2.51 3.40
C GLY A 121 12.74 -3.03 4.07
N TYR A 122 11.62 -2.87 3.37
CA TYR A 122 10.29 -3.29 3.80
C TYR A 122 9.66 -4.19 2.75
N SER A 123 8.85 -5.14 3.22
CA SER A 123 8.13 -6.09 2.38
C SER A 123 6.66 -6.04 2.74
N ALA A 124 5.82 -6.19 1.72
CA ALA A 124 4.37 -6.25 1.82
C ALA A 124 3.85 -7.46 1.06
N ALA A 125 2.81 -8.09 1.59
CA ALA A 125 2.15 -9.23 0.97
C ALA A 125 0.65 -9.02 0.92
N ALA A 126 0.02 -9.42 -0.20
CA ALA A 126 -1.42 -9.56 -0.29
C ALA A 126 -1.74 -11.04 -0.46
N ARG A 127 -2.32 -11.65 0.56
CA ARG A 127 -2.58 -13.09 0.63
C ARG A 127 -4.06 -13.39 0.54
N PHE A 128 -4.43 -14.28 -0.37
CA PHE A 128 -5.81 -14.70 -0.62
C PHE A 128 -6.13 -16.01 0.08
N LEU A 129 -7.43 -16.27 0.27
CA LEU A 129 -7.93 -17.47 0.95
C LEU A 129 -7.66 -18.77 0.17
N ASP A 130 -7.48 -18.66 -1.14
CA ASP A 130 -7.10 -19.77 -2.04
C ASP A 130 -5.59 -20.10 -1.97
N GLY A 131 -4.81 -19.33 -1.21
CA GLY A 131 -3.36 -19.50 -1.05
C GLY A 131 -2.51 -18.65 -2.01
N GLU A 132 -3.10 -17.96 -2.99
CA GLU A 132 -2.35 -17.04 -3.84
C GLU A 132 -1.78 -15.88 -2.99
N THR A 133 -0.53 -15.52 -3.26
CA THR A 133 0.14 -14.42 -2.56
C THR A 133 0.90 -13.55 -3.55
N PHE A 134 0.61 -12.25 -3.51
CA PHE A 134 1.42 -11.22 -4.18
C PHE A 134 2.40 -10.64 -3.17
N LEU A 135 3.63 -10.36 -3.62
CA LEU A 135 4.71 -9.84 -2.80
C LEU A 135 5.33 -8.63 -3.48
N ALA A 136 5.57 -7.57 -2.72
CA ALA A 136 6.37 -6.45 -3.18
C ALA A 136 7.21 -5.89 -2.03
N SER A 137 8.36 -5.33 -2.38
CA SER A 137 9.32 -4.84 -1.41
C SER A 137 9.93 -3.53 -1.90
N ASP A 138 10.32 -2.67 -0.97
CA ASP A 138 10.90 -1.37 -1.27
C ASP A 138 11.70 -0.80 -0.09
N LEU A 139 12.32 0.36 -0.25
CA LEU A 139 13.01 1.11 0.80
C LEU A 139 12.02 1.69 1.81
N SER A 140 10.76 1.89 1.40
CA SER A 140 9.68 2.41 2.23
C SER A 140 8.51 1.43 2.29
N GLN A 141 7.97 1.22 3.49
CA GLN A 141 6.75 0.43 3.66
C GLN A 141 5.56 0.99 2.87
N HIS A 142 5.48 2.31 2.68
CA HIS A 142 4.40 2.92 1.91
C HIS A 142 4.51 2.56 0.43
N THR A 143 5.72 2.60 -0.12
CA THR A 143 5.97 2.18 -1.50
C THR A 143 5.77 0.68 -1.68
N ALA A 144 6.19 -0.15 -0.73
CA ALA A 144 5.93 -1.59 -0.75
C ALA A 144 4.42 -1.90 -0.72
N LEU A 145 3.65 -1.18 0.11
CA LEU A 145 2.19 -1.25 0.14
C LEU A 145 1.59 -0.84 -1.21
N ASP A 146 2.04 0.27 -1.79
CA ASP A 146 1.56 0.72 -3.10
C ASP A 146 1.86 -0.36 -4.16
N LYS A 147 3.10 -0.85 -4.27
CA LYS A 147 3.47 -1.90 -5.23
C LYS A 147 2.64 -3.18 -5.08
N VAL A 148 2.46 -3.70 -3.86
CA VAL A 148 1.66 -4.93 -3.67
C VAL A 148 0.18 -4.71 -4.01
N THR A 149 -0.35 -3.52 -3.72
CA THR A 149 -1.72 -3.13 -4.10
C THR A 149 -1.86 -3.13 -5.63
N GLY A 150 -0.90 -2.54 -6.34
CA GLY A 150 -0.90 -2.53 -7.80
C GLY A 150 -0.76 -3.92 -8.43
N LEU A 151 0.06 -4.80 -7.85
CA LEU A 151 0.16 -6.20 -8.29
C LEU A 151 -1.20 -6.89 -8.25
N VAL A 152 -1.94 -6.75 -7.15
CA VAL A 152 -3.28 -7.33 -7.00
C VAL A 152 -4.25 -6.78 -8.06
N LEU A 153 -4.28 -5.46 -8.22
CA LEU A 153 -5.16 -4.78 -9.18
C LEU A 153 -4.88 -5.18 -10.63
N LYS A 154 -3.59 -5.23 -11.03
CA LYS A 154 -3.20 -5.66 -12.38
C LYS A 154 -3.58 -7.11 -12.68
N ASN A 155 -3.65 -7.96 -11.66
CA ASN A 155 -4.09 -9.35 -11.80
C ASN A 155 -5.61 -9.52 -11.69
N GLY A 156 -6.39 -8.43 -11.66
CA GLY A 156 -7.86 -8.46 -11.65
C GLY A 156 -8.44 -9.10 -10.38
N ARG A 157 -7.69 -9.08 -9.29
CA ARG A 157 -8.11 -9.63 -8.00
C ARG A 157 -8.69 -8.52 -7.12
N GLU A 158 -9.69 -8.87 -6.32
CA GLU A 158 -10.35 -7.94 -5.39
C GLU A 158 -9.52 -7.73 -4.12
N LEU A 159 -9.14 -6.48 -3.82
CA LEU A 159 -8.35 -6.13 -2.64
C LEU A 159 -9.09 -6.45 -1.33
N ALA A 160 -10.43 -6.36 -1.34
CA ALA A 160 -11.28 -6.71 -0.20
C ALA A 160 -11.17 -8.19 0.19
N ASP A 161 -10.77 -9.05 -0.77
CA ASP A 161 -10.61 -10.50 -0.61
C ASP A 161 -9.21 -10.92 -0.14
N ALA A 162 -8.30 -9.96 0.02
CA ALA A 162 -6.93 -10.18 0.45
C ALA A 162 -6.70 -9.79 1.91
N ILE A 163 -5.83 -10.55 2.57
CA ILE A 163 -5.16 -10.19 3.82
C ILE A 163 -3.92 -9.38 3.42
N LEU A 164 -3.84 -8.13 3.86
CA LEU A 164 -2.64 -7.32 3.68
C LEU A 164 -1.69 -7.56 4.85
N LEU A 165 -0.44 -7.96 4.57
CA LEU A 165 0.62 -8.14 5.55
C LEU A 165 1.74 -7.13 5.31
N LEU A 166 2.20 -6.44 6.35
CA LEU A 166 3.29 -5.47 6.29
C LEU A 166 4.40 -5.83 7.28
N SER A 167 5.66 -5.78 6.82
CA SER A 167 6.82 -6.11 7.65
C SER A 167 7.16 -5.08 8.73
N GLY A 168 6.72 -3.83 8.57
CA GLY A 168 7.06 -2.75 9.49
C GLY A 168 5.90 -2.31 10.38
N LYS A 169 6.01 -1.07 10.87
CA LYS A 169 5.08 -0.46 11.82
C LYS A 169 3.88 0.15 11.10
N VAL A 170 2.68 -0.08 11.64
CA VAL A 170 1.45 0.52 11.10
C VAL A 170 1.20 1.88 11.76
N THR A 171 1.10 2.91 10.92
CA THR A 171 0.74 4.28 11.31
C THR A 171 -0.67 4.64 10.84
N ALA A 172 -1.17 5.82 11.22
CA ALA A 172 -2.47 6.29 10.76
C ALA A 172 -2.53 6.47 9.23
N ASP A 173 -1.42 6.88 8.60
CA ASP A 173 -1.33 6.99 7.14
C ASP A 173 -1.35 5.62 6.47
N THR A 174 -0.67 4.63 7.06
CA THR A 174 -0.74 3.23 6.61
C THR A 174 -2.18 2.73 6.63
N VAL A 175 -2.91 2.97 7.73
CA VAL A 175 -4.33 2.61 7.85
C VAL A 175 -5.19 3.34 6.80
N ARG A 176 -4.96 4.64 6.57
CA ARG A 176 -5.65 5.39 5.52
C ARG A 176 -5.43 4.77 4.14
N LYS A 177 -4.18 4.51 3.75
CA LYS A 177 -3.84 3.89 2.47
C LYS A 177 -4.52 2.52 2.31
N THR A 178 -4.49 1.71 3.36
CA THR A 178 -5.19 0.41 3.42
C THR A 178 -6.70 0.55 3.21
N LEU A 179 -7.34 1.49 3.90
CA LEU A 179 -8.78 1.77 3.79
C LEU A 179 -9.16 2.27 2.39
N ASN A 180 -8.40 3.22 1.85
CA ASN A 180 -8.61 3.77 0.51
C ASN A 180 -8.50 2.70 -0.58
N ALA A 181 -7.53 1.79 -0.44
CA ALA A 181 -7.37 0.65 -1.33
C ALA A 181 -8.49 -0.41 -1.16
N GLY A 182 -9.22 -0.42 -0.04
CA GLY A 182 -10.35 -1.32 0.19
C GLY A 182 -10.00 -2.66 0.84
N TYR A 183 -8.79 -2.81 1.40
CA TYR A 183 -8.43 -4.00 2.19
C TYR A 183 -9.23 -4.04 3.50
N SER A 184 -9.76 -5.22 3.86
CA SER A 184 -10.55 -5.40 5.08
C SER A 184 -9.77 -5.95 6.28
N VAL A 185 -8.58 -6.52 6.04
CA VAL A 185 -7.70 -7.10 7.07
C VAL A 185 -6.27 -6.62 6.84
N LEU A 186 -5.70 -5.98 7.86
CA LEU A 186 -4.30 -5.54 7.91
C LEU A 186 -3.55 -6.23 9.06
N VAL A 187 -2.47 -6.90 8.71
CA VAL A 187 -1.58 -7.60 9.63
C VAL A 187 -0.20 -6.95 9.58
N SER A 188 0.40 -6.67 10.74
CA SER A 188 1.75 -6.13 10.84
C SER A 188 2.69 -7.03 11.63
N CYS A 189 3.99 -6.96 11.33
CA CYS A 189 5.01 -7.60 12.15
C CYS A 189 5.42 -6.75 13.37
N LEU A 190 5.26 -5.42 13.31
CA LEU A 190 5.57 -4.51 14.41
C LEU A 190 4.31 -3.87 15.00
N PRO A 191 4.32 -3.51 16.31
CA PRO A 191 3.16 -2.92 16.96
C PRO A 191 2.70 -1.58 16.33
N PRO A 192 1.39 -1.37 16.12
CA PRO A 192 0.85 -0.13 15.57
C PRO A 192 0.94 1.06 16.53
N THR A 193 0.76 2.28 16.02
CA THR A 193 0.55 3.46 16.87
C THR A 193 -0.87 3.51 17.44
N ALA A 194 -1.07 4.23 18.55
CA ALA A 194 -2.40 4.41 19.13
C ALA A 194 -3.39 5.05 18.15
N LEU A 195 -2.95 6.07 17.39
CA LEU A 195 -3.79 6.72 16.38
C LEU A 195 -4.17 5.75 15.25
N ALA A 196 -3.28 4.85 14.85
CA ALA A 196 -3.60 3.83 13.84
C ALA A 196 -4.70 2.88 14.34
N VAL A 197 -4.62 2.44 15.60
CA VAL A 197 -5.64 1.59 16.22
C VAL A 197 -6.98 2.32 16.29
N GLN A 198 -7.00 3.58 16.74
CA GLN A 198 -8.23 4.39 16.80
C GLN A 198 -8.88 4.58 15.42
N LEU A 199 -8.07 4.80 14.39
CA LEU A 199 -8.56 4.97 13.02
C LEU A 199 -9.09 3.65 12.46
N ALA A 200 -8.38 2.55 12.65
CA ALA A 200 -8.82 1.23 12.21
C ALA A 200 -10.14 0.83 12.89
N ASP A 201 -10.29 1.12 14.18
CA ASP A 201 -11.49 0.83 14.96
C ASP A 201 -12.70 1.61 14.41
N SER A 202 -12.55 2.91 14.22
CA SER A 202 -13.66 3.77 13.75
C SER A 202 -14.08 3.49 12.29
N CYS A 203 -13.17 2.97 11.46
CA CYS A 203 -13.44 2.69 10.04
C CYS A 203 -13.76 1.22 9.75
N GLY A 204 -13.86 0.33 10.76
CA GLY A 204 -14.22 -1.07 10.53
C GLY A 204 -13.09 -1.94 9.99
N LEU A 205 -11.82 -1.51 10.06
CA LEU A 205 -10.65 -2.28 9.57
C LEU A 205 -10.14 -3.23 10.66
N THR A 206 -10.04 -4.52 10.34
CA THR A 206 -9.38 -5.48 11.25
C THR A 206 -7.87 -5.25 11.24
N LEU A 207 -7.32 -4.82 12.37
CA LEU A 207 -5.89 -4.58 12.56
C LEU A 207 -5.30 -5.60 13.55
N MET A 208 -4.29 -6.35 13.11
CA MET A 208 -3.59 -7.34 13.90
C MET A 208 -2.07 -7.12 13.84
N CYS A 209 -1.39 -7.41 14.95
CA CYS A 209 0.07 -7.56 14.99
C CYS A 209 0.43 -9.01 15.30
N LEU A 210 1.41 -9.54 14.58
CA LEU A 210 1.95 -10.87 14.83
C LEU A 210 2.77 -10.90 16.15
N PRO A 211 2.87 -12.08 16.81
CA PRO A 211 2.24 -13.34 16.41
C PRO A 211 0.73 -13.38 16.61
N LYS A 212 0.12 -12.80 17.66
CA LYS A 212 -1.34 -12.93 17.91
C LYS A 212 -1.96 -11.81 18.76
N LYS A 213 -1.79 -10.55 18.39
CA LYS A 213 -2.55 -9.45 19.02
C LYS A 213 -3.46 -8.78 18.01
N VAL A 214 -4.75 -9.08 18.09
CA VAL A 214 -5.80 -8.36 17.35
C VAL A 214 -6.18 -7.11 18.13
N TYR A 215 -6.13 -5.95 17.48
CA TYR A 215 -6.43 -4.65 18.10
C TYR A 215 -7.88 -4.23 17.85
N THR A 216 -8.44 -4.55 16.69
CA THR A 216 -9.76 -4.09 16.24
C THR A 216 -10.45 -5.18 15.42
N HIS A 217 -11.79 -5.23 15.48
CA HIS A 217 -12.66 -6.06 14.64
C HIS A 217 -12.21 -7.52 14.53
N SER A 218 -12.08 -8.20 15.67
CA SER A 218 -11.53 -9.56 15.77
C SER A 218 -12.44 -10.65 15.20
N GLU A 219 -13.71 -10.34 14.94
CA GLU A 219 -14.68 -11.25 14.33
C GLU A 219 -14.29 -11.72 12.92
N ARG A 220 -13.35 -11.04 12.26
CA ARG A 220 -12.80 -11.44 10.96
C ARG A 220 -11.60 -12.40 11.06
N ILE A 221 -11.12 -12.74 12.25
CA ILE A 221 -10.00 -13.68 12.45
C ILE A 221 -10.53 -14.98 13.06
N ARG A 222 -10.25 -16.14 12.43
CA ARG A 222 -10.69 -17.47 12.90
C ARG A 222 -9.57 -18.46 13.12
#